data_AF-A0A520ZQJ7-F1
#
_entry.id   AF-A0A520ZQJ7-F1
#
_cell.length_a   1.000
_cell.length_b   1.000
_cell.length_c   1.000
_cell.angle_alpha   90.00
_cell.angle_beta   90.00
_cell.angle_gamma   90.00
#
_symmetry.space_group_name_H-M   'P 1'
#
loop_
_entity.id
_entity.type
_entity.pdbx_description
1 polymer ?
#
loop_
_entity_poly.entity_id
_entity_poly.type
_entity_poly.pdbx_seq_one_letter_code
_entity_poly.pdbx_strand_id
1 'polypeptide(L)'
;MLALPFALRNVPVASATDAIRDLVREDPGHMPVLLGDADVFSAEWAESVDLFEDPEAILAEAATIDADQWFAARTPRIGPLTEPSDARQKLMNVAWRVGALPFDALLVPARLIRWSLERQRPAFLSRSPFAMADAEPFESISPIDSLRAQLAELELAGDGTGEELDEIRDVIEAIEADGTGPQMFPDPIDYVIPRHSQTVAAGLIETDAPWKSAAWLQHGTYALLAPKPVMVAHCRWLWEEFGARIITASTDHIGFDVAHPIETEDEAREVLARFFALCADEINAEHRGTDGTSLIGATRWWVWWD
;
A
#
# COMPACT_ATOMS: atom_id res chain seq x y z
N MET A 1 0.68 25.85 18.00
CA MET A 1 1.31 24.53 18.07
C MET A 1 0.25 23.57 18.52
N LEU A 2 -0.14 22.66 17.63
CA LEU A 2 -1.04 21.59 17.98
C LEU A 2 -0.31 20.63 18.92
N ALA A 3 -0.97 20.24 20.00
CA ALA A 3 -0.38 19.32 20.97
C ALA A 3 -0.57 17.90 20.42
N LEU A 4 0.51 17.31 19.92
CA LEU A 4 0.54 15.89 19.60
C LEU A 4 0.43 15.08 20.89
N PRO A 5 -0.26 13.92 20.88
CA PRO A 5 -0.35 13.05 22.05
C PRO A 5 0.95 12.27 22.32
N PHE A 6 2.00 12.50 21.51
CA PHE A 6 3.30 11.87 21.60
C PHE A 6 4.42 12.84 21.21
N ALA A 7 5.65 12.55 21.64
CA ALA A 7 6.82 13.33 21.24
C ALA A 7 7.21 13.05 19.79
N LEU A 8 7.78 14.04 19.11
CA LEU A 8 8.37 13.87 17.79
C LEU A 8 9.90 13.89 17.86
N ARG A 9 10.52 13.13 16.98
CA ARG A 9 11.96 13.19 16.70
C ARG A 9 12.21 13.19 15.21
N ASN A 10 12.99 14.16 14.72
CA ASN A 10 13.41 14.17 13.33
C ASN A 10 14.56 13.19 13.14
N VAL A 11 14.47 12.40 12.08
CA VAL A 11 15.39 11.33 11.76
C VAL A 11 15.90 11.52 10.32
N PRO A 12 17.21 11.39 10.03
CA PRO A 12 17.68 11.44 8.66
C PRO A 12 17.15 10.29 7.82
N VAL A 13 16.64 10.59 6.63
CA VAL A 13 16.09 9.62 5.65
C VAL A 13 16.98 8.41 5.45
N ALA A 14 18.25 8.68 5.15
CA ALA A 14 19.24 7.67 4.81
C ALA A 14 19.47 6.66 5.94
N SER A 15 18.99 6.97 7.15
CA SER A 15 19.07 6.14 8.33
C SER A 15 17.70 5.75 8.89
N ALA A 16 16.58 6.05 8.24
CA ALA A 16 15.25 5.92 8.83
C ALA A 16 14.97 4.52 9.41
N THR A 17 15.32 3.47 8.66
CA THR A 17 15.16 2.08 9.14
C THR A 17 16.06 1.77 10.34
N ASP A 18 17.30 2.26 10.33
CA ASP A 18 18.26 2.03 11.41
C ASP A 18 17.88 2.83 12.66
N ALA A 19 17.38 4.04 12.45
CA ALA A 19 16.93 4.93 13.49
C ALA A 19 15.69 4.39 14.22
N ILE A 20 14.73 3.75 13.56
CA ILE A 20 13.63 3.06 14.27
C ILE A 20 14.22 2.04 15.26
N ARG A 21 15.17 1.22 14.82
CA ARG A 21 15.79 0.19 15.67
C ARG A 21 16.57 0.82 16.82
N ASP A 22 17.28 1.90 16.56
CA ASP A 22 18.00 2.64 17.59
C ASP A 22 17.06 3.29 18.60
N LEU A 23 15.95 3.87 18.15
CA LEU A 23 14.93 4.48 19.00
C LEU A 23 14.26 3.46 19.92
N VAL A 24 13.88 2.29 19.40
CA VAL A 24 13.35 1.18 20.23
C VAL A 24 14.37 0.74 21.29
N ARG A 25 15.66 0.76 20.96
CA ARG A 25 16.73 0.37 21.89
C ARG A 25 17.00 1.44 22.95
N GLU A 26 16.96 2.72 22.57
CA GLU A 26 17.16 3.87 23.45
C GLU A 26 16.02 4.02 24.45
N ASP A 27 14.77 3.79 24.00
CA ASP A 27 13.57 3.96 24.80
C ASP A 27 12.57 2.82 24.55
N PRO A 28 12.72 1.67 25.25
CA PRO A 28 11.87 0.51 25.03
C PRO A 28 10.41 0.70 25.51
N GLY A 29 10.10 1.81 26.19
CA GLY A 29 8.73 2.17 26.59
C GLY A 29 7.95 2.89 25.49
N HIS A 30 8.62 3.25 24.40
CA HIS A 30 8.02 3.96 23.27
C HIS A 30 8.12 3.13 21.98
N MET A 31 7.05 3.17 21.19
CA MET A 31 7.04 2.66 19.84
C MET A 31 7.28 3.81 18.85
N PRO A 32 8.44 3.86 18.17
CA PRO A 32 8.67 4.83 17.11
C PRO A 32 7.87 4.44 15.85
N VAL A 33 7.13 5.40 15.30
CA VAL A 33 6.42 5.27 14.01
C VAL A 33 6.84 6.43 13.12
N LEU A 34 7.25 6.15 11.89
CA LEU A 34 7.54 7.19 10.89
C LEU A 34 6.22 7.78 10.38
N LEU A 35 6.14 9.11 10.34
CA LEU A 35 4.93 9.86 10.00
C LEU A 35 5.12 10.69 8.73
N GLY A 36 6.18 10.41 7.97
CA GLY A 36 6.49 11.12 6.74
C GLY A 36 7.38 12.35 6.91
N ASP A 37 7.45 13.16 5.86
CA ASP A 37 8.27 14.37 5.81
C ASP A 37 7.90 15.30 6.97
N ALA A 38 8.88 15.73 7.75
CA ALA A 38 8.64 16.53 8.95
C ALA A 38 7.94 17.86 8.65
N ASP A 39 8.19 18.45 7.47
CA ASP A 39 7.59 19.71 7.08
C ASP A 39 6.15 19.50 6.60
N VAL A 40 5.89 18.43 5.83
CA VAL A 40 4.55 18.08 5.31
C VAL A 40 3.63 17.57 6.43
N PHE A 41 4.14 16.67 7.27
CA PHE A 41 3.41 16.13 8.42
C PHE A 41 2.82 17.24 9.28
N SER A 42 3.58 18.31 9.51
CA SER A 42 3.12 19.43 10.34
C SER A 42 1.91 20.18 9.74
N ALA A 43 1.79 20.21 8.40
CA ALA A 43 0.71 20.85 7.68
C ALA A 43 -0.53 19.96 7.59
N GLU A 44 -0.38 18.71 7.15
CA GLU A 44 -1.49 17.76 7.03
C GLU A 44 -2.12 17.45 8.40
N TRP A 45 -1.27 17.22 9.40
CA TRP A 45 -1.73 16.99 10.77
C TRP A 45 -2.46 18.20 11.35
N ALA A 46 -2.14 19.41 10.87
CA ALA A 46 -2.83 20.61 11.32
C ALA A 46 -4.28 20.70 10.84
N GLU A 47 -4.58 20.06 9.72
CA GLU A 47 -5.92 20.02 9.15
C GLU A 47 -6.77 18.90 9.77
N SER A 48 -6.14 17.86 10.29
CA SER A 48 -6.82 16.67 10.82
C SER A 48 -6.90 16.60 12.36
N VAL A 49 -6.35 17.58 13.10
CA VAL A 49 -6.29 17.49 14.58
C VAL A 49 -7.65 17.31 15.25
N ASP A 50 -8.70 17.93 14.73
CA ASP A 50 -10.02 17.87 15.37
C ASP A 50 -10.68 16.48 15.21
N LEU A 51 -10.04 15.55 14.49
CA LEU A 51 -10.47 14.17 14.27
C LEU A 51 -9.79 13.18 15.23
N PHE A 52 -8.96 13.62 16.17
CA PHE A 52 -8.38 12.72 17.17
C PHE A 52 -9.42 12.27 18.19
N GLU A 53 -9.88 11.04 18.00
CA GLU A 53 -10.50 10.25 19.06
C GLU A 53 -9.49 9.95 20.18
N ASP A 54 -9.98 9.82 21.42
CA ASP A 54 -9.16 9.49 22.59
C ASP A 54 -8.54 8.09 22.45
N PRO A 55 -7.19 7.97 22.37
CA PRO A 55 -6.52 6.67 22.22
C PRO A 55 -6.88 5.67 23.32
N GLU A 56 -7.06 6.14 24.56
CA GLU A 56 -7.41 5.26 25.68
C GLU A 56 -8.83 4.70 25.54
N ALA A 57 -9.78 5.51 25.05
CA ALA A 57 -11.13 5.05 24.75
C ALA A 57 -11.14 4.03 23.60
N ILE A 58 -10.36 4.28 22.54
CA ILE A 58 -10.19 3.34 21.42
C ILE A 58 -9.63 2.01 21.91
N LEU A 59 -8.58 2.04 22.74
CA LEU A 59 -7.96 0.83 23.29
C LEU A 59 -8.91 0.04 24.18
N ALA A 60 -9.68 0.74 25.02
CA ALA A 60 -10.68 0.12 25.89
C ALA A 60 -11.77 -0.58 25.06
N GLU A 61 -12.26 0.05 23.99
CA GLU A 61 -13.25 -0.57 23.10
C GLU A 61 -12.65 -1.74 22.29
N ALA A 62 -11.45 -1.56 21.73
CA ALA A 62 -10.74 -2.61 20.99
C ALA A 62 -10.52 -3.88 21.83
N ALA A 63 -10.28 -3.71 23.13
CA ALA A 63 -10.14 -4.84 24.05
C ALA A 63 -11.41 -5.70 24.18
N THR A 64 -12.58 -5.12 23.92
CA THR A 64 -13.88 -5.82 23.97
C THR A 64 -14.28 -6.49 22.66
N ILE A 65 -13.59 -6.17 21.56
CA ILE A 65 -13.90 -6.69 20.23
C ILE A 65 -13.32 -8.10 20.08
N ASP A 66 -14.19 -9.05 19.78
CA ASP A 66 -13.82 -10.36 19.21
C ASP A 66 -13.54 -10.17 17.72
N ALA A 67 -12.26 -10.00 17.39
CA ALA A 67 -11.82 -9.72 16.02
C ALA A 67 -12.21 -10.86 15.07
N ASP A 68 -12.03 -12.12 15.50
CA ASP A 68 -12.34 -13.29 14.68
C ASP A 68 -13.83 -13.36 14.37
N GLN A 69 -14.69 -13.11 15.36
CA GLN A 69 -16.14 -13.04 15.12
C GLN A 69 -16.51 -11.86 14.21
N TRP A 70 -15.90 -10.69 14.42
CA TRP A 70 -16.19 -9.51 13.62
C TRP A 70 -15.85 -9.71 12.15
N PHE A 71 -14.66 -10.27 11.89
CA PHE A 71 -14.18 -10.59 10.54
C PHE A 71 -14.97 -11.74 9.93
N ALA A 72 -15.22 -12.85 10.65
CA ALA A 72 -16.01 -13.97 10.12
C ALA A 72 -17.42 -13.54 9.63
N ALA A 73 -17.99 -12.49 10.21
CA ALA A 73 -19.29 -11.94 9.79
C ALA A 73 -19.22 -11.03 8.54
N ARG A 74 -18.04 -10.57 8.12
CA ARG A 74 -17.84 -9.52 7.10
C ARG A 74 -16.85 -9.89 6.01
N THR A 75 -15.99 -10.86 6.25
CA THR A 75 -14.97 -11.29 5.31
C THR A 75 -15.63 -12.02 4.14
N PRO A 76 -15.52 -11.50 2.90
CA PRO A 76 -15.96 -12.24 1.73
C PRO A 76 -15.12 -13.53 1.62
N ARG A 77 -15.76 -14.66 1.30
CA ARG A 77 -15.03 -15.90 1.05
C ARG A 77 -14.17 -15.74 -0.20
N ILE A 78 -12.90 -15.39 -0.01
CA ILE A 78 -11.92 -15.39 -1.10
C ILE A 78 -11.72 -16.83 -1.54
N GLY A 79 -11.86 -17.10 -2.84
CA GLY A 79 -11.60 -18.41 -3.42
C GLY A 79 -10.13 -18.82 -3.29
N PRO A 80 -9.74 -20.00 -3.79
CA PRO A 80 -8.33 -20.33 -3.94
C PRO A 80 -7.61 -19.20 -4.69
N LEU A 81 -6.37 -18.90 -4.28
CA LEU A 81 -5.52 -17.92 -4.97
C LEU A 81 -5.25 -18.47 -6.37
N THR A 82 -6.12 -18.12 -7.32
CA THR A 82 -5.90 -18.47 -8.71
C THR A 82 -4.78 -17.57 -9.20
N GLU A 83 -3.74 -18.14 -9.82
CA GLU A 83 -2.80 -17.35 -10.60
C GLU A 83 -3.59 -16.33 -11.43
N PRO A 84 -3.21 -15.04 -11.42
CA PRO A 84 -3.89 -14.06 -12.24
C PRO A 84 -3.91 -14.62 -13.66
N SER A 85 -5.10 -14.95 -14.16
CA SER A 85 -5.21 -15.44 -15.51
C SER A 85 -4.52 -14.39 -16.35
N ASP A 86 -3.54 -14.81 -17.14
CA ASP A 86 -2.71 -13.98 -17.99
C ASP A 86 -3.58 -12.97 -18.80
N ALA A 87 -4.86 -13.33 -19.06
CA ALA A 87 -5.90 -12.49 -19.63
C ALA A 87 -6.34 -11.28 -18.79
N ARG A 88 -6.49 -11.37 -17.47
CA ARG A 88 -6.95 -10.27 -16.59
C ARG A 88 -5.85 -9.22 -16.39
N GLN A 89 -4.60 -9.66 -16.19
CA GLN A 89 -3.44 -8.76 -16.16
C GLN A 89 -3.24 -8.08 -17.53
N LYS A 90 -3.39 -8.83 -18.63
CA LYS A 90 -3.36 -8.26 -20.00
C LYS A 90 -4.51 -7.29 -20.26
N LEU A 91 -5.72 -7.56 -19.77
CA LEU A 91 -6.87 -6.65 -19.91
C LEU A 91 -6.71 -5.37 -19.09
N MET A 92 -6.21 -5.47 -17.85
CA MET A 92 -5.89 -4.30 -17.01
C MET A 92 -4.80 -3.44 -17.67
N ASN A 93 -3.72 -4.07 -18.14
CA ASN A 93 -2.63 -3.38 -18.84
C ASN A 93 -3.08 -2.77 -20.18
N VAL A 94 -4.09 -3.34 -20.86
CA VAL A 94 -4.66 -2.77 -22.08
C VAL A 94 -5.65 -1.65 -21.76
N ALA A 95 -6.50 -1.78 -20.75
CA ALA A 95 -7.44 -0.74 -20.34
C ALA A 95 -6.70 0.52 -19.87
N TRP A 96 -5.58 0.34 -19.16
CA TRP A 96 -4.71 1.43 -18.73
C TRP A 96 -3.94 2.07 -19.90
N ARG A 97 -3.59 1.29 -20.94
CA ARG A 97 -2.90 1.77 -22.16
C ARG A 97 -3.78 2.52 -23.15
N VAL A 98 -5.10 2.36 -23.08
CA VAL A 98 -6.01 2.89 -24.13
C VAL A 98 -6.83 4.08 -23.62
N GLY A 99 -6.62 4.53 -22.38
CA GLY A 99 -7.06 5.85 -21.91
C GLY A 99 -8.52 6.19 -22.22
N ALA A 100 -9.46 5.26 -22.04
CA ALA A 100 -10.91 5.51 -21.98
C ALA A 100 -11.67 4.18 -22.07
N LEU A 101 -12.56 3.92 -21.10
CA LEU A 101 -13.95 3.60 -21.44
C LEU A 101 -14.87 4.16 -20.34
N PRO A 102 -15.96 4.85 -20.68
CA PRO A 102 -17.00 5.17 -19.71
C PRO A 102 -17.64 3.88 -19.20
N PHE A 103 -17.99 3.85 -17.92
CA PHE A 103 -18.44 2.69 -17.13
C PHE A 103 -19.69 1.96 -17.69
N ASP A 104 -20.35 2.48 -18.73
CA ASP A 104 -21.64 1.98 -19.23
C ASP A 104 -21.57 0.86 -20.29
N ALA A 105 -20.38 0.40 -20.69
CA ALA A 105 -20.26 -0.59 -21.79
C ALA A 105 -20.17 -2.07 -21.36
N LEU A 106 -20.16 -2.41 -20.06
CA LEU A 106 -20.05 -3.78 -19.57
C LEU A 106 -21.41 -4.45 -19.28
N LEU A 107 -22.32 -4.41 -20.25
CA LEU A 107 -23.48 -5.30 -20.27
C LEU A 107 -23.73 -5.80 -21.69
N VAL A 108 -23.30 -7.04 -22.01
CA VAL A 108 -23.91 -7.99 -22.97
C VAL A 108 -23.17 -9.35 -22.87
N PRO A 109 -23.85 -10.50 -23.08
CA PRO A 109 -23.65 -11.71 -22.29
C PRO A 109 -22.78 -12.79 -22.94
N ALA A 110 -22.32 -13.70 -22.09
CA ALA A 110 -21.62 -14.94 -22.37
C ALA A 110 -22.14 -15.70 -23.60
N ARG A 111 -21.48 -15.56 -24.75
CA ARG A 111 -21.60 -16.46 -25.91
C ARG A 111 -20.49 -16.22 -26.93
N LEU A 112 -19.24 -16.49 -26.56
CA LEU A 112 -18.14 -16.69 -27.52
C LEU A 112 -16.94 -17.45 -26.92
N ILE A 113 -17.20 -18.41 -26.02
CA ILE A 113 -16.23 -19.44 -25.63
C ILE A 113 -16.63 -20.73 -26.33
N ARG A 114 -16.34 -20.84 -27.64
CA ARG A 114 -16.39 -22.14 -28.34
C ARG A 114 -15.64 -22.14 -29.66
N TRP A 115 -14.33 -21.97 -29.63
CA TRP A 115 -13.48 -22.54 -30.67
C TRP A 115 -12.03 -22.66 -30.19
N SER A 116 -11.41 -23.81 -30.46
CA SER A 116 -10.02 -24.18 -30.13
C SER A 116 -9.73 -24.76 -28.74
N LEU A 117 -10.55 -25.73 -28.33
CA LEU A 117 -10.09 -26.86 -27.52
C LEU A 117 -10.10 -28.09 -28.43
N GLU A 118 -8.98 -28.40 -29.06
CA GLU A 118 -8.63 -29.75 -29.53
C GLU A 118 -7.29 -29.71 -30.28
N ARG A 119 -6.18 -30.00 -29.58
CA ARG A 119 -5.28 -31.11 -29.93
C ARG A 119 -4.05 -31.17 -29.02
N GLN A 120 -3.94 -32.36 -28.42
CA GLN A 120 -2.72 -33.08 -27.99
C GLN A 120 -2.14 -32.84 -26.58
N ARG A 121 -2.21 -33.93 -25.81
CA ARG A 121 -1.32 -34.39 -24.73
C ARG A 121 -0.83 -35.80 -25.12
N PRO A 122 0.16 -36.45 -24.47
CA PRO A 122 1.17 -35.98 -23.51
C PRO A 122 2.61 -36.51 -23.77
N ALA A 123 3.62 -35.94 -23.09
CA ALA A 123 4.77 -36.70 -22.59
C ALA A 123 5.49 -35.94 -21.46
N PHE A 124 5.64 -36.61 -20.32
CA PHE A 124 6.46 -36.19 -19.18
C PHE A 124 7.95 -36.33 -19.52
N LEU A 125 8.79 -35.36 -19.12
CA LEU A 125 10.07 -35.55 -18.40
C LEU A 125 10.69 -34.18 -18.03
N SER A 126 11.31 -34.16 -16.85
CA SER A 126 11.81 -33.01 -16.08
C SER A 126 12.82 -32.10 -16.79
N ARG A 127 12.59 -30.78 -16.74
CA ARG A 127 13.62 -29.72 -16.62
C ARG A 127 13.03 -28.51 -15.88
N SER A 128 13.86 -27.88 -15.05
CA SER A 128 13.58 -26.69 -14.22
C SER A 128 12.77 -25.59 -14.95
N PRO A 129 11.76 -24.95 -14.32
CA PRO A 129 10.92 -23.93 -14.96
C PRO A 129 11.55 -22.54 -15.08
N PHE A 130 12.80 -22.31 -14.64
CA PHE A 130 13.41 -20.97 -14.65
C PHE A 130 14.40 -20.70 -15.79
N ALA A 131 14.25 -21.36 -16.95
CA ALA A 131 14.98 -20.97 -18.15
C ALA A 131 14.00 -20.46 -19.21
N MET A 132 13.74 -19.15 -19.20
CA MET A 132 13.11 -18.45 -20.32
C MET A 132 14.03 -18.59 -21.54
N ALA A 133 13.59 -19.36 -22.53
CA ALA A 133 14.21 -19.37 -23.85
C ALA A 133 13.72 -18.12 -24.61
N ASP A 134 14.67 -17.28 -25.04
CA ASP A 134 14.56 -16.28 -26.10
C ASP A 134 13.30 -15.39 -26.08
N ALA A 135 13.02 -14.74 -24.94
CA ALA A 135 12.16 -13.56 -24.96
C ALA A 135 12.96 -12.38 -25.54
N GLU A 136 12.49 -11.82 -26.66
CA GLU A 136 12.96 -10.55 -27.19
C GLU A 136 12.92 -9.50 -26.05
N PRO A 137 14.02 -8.79 -25.77
CA PRO A 137 14.03 -7.80 -24.70
C PRO A 137 12.98 -6.72 -25.00
N PHE A 138 12.10 -6.44 -24.03
CA PHE A 138 11.20 -5.30 -24.12
C PHE A 138 12.04 -4.02 -24.26
N GLU A 139 11.75 -3.20 -25.28
CA GLU A 139 12.26 -1.83 -25.33
C GLU A 139 11.70 -1.09 -24.13
N SER A 140 12.57 -0.85 -23.15
CA SER A 140 12.26 0.00 -22.00
C SER A 140 12.13 1.44 -22.49
N ILE A 141 10.90 1.92 -22.68
CA ILE A 141 10.65 3.36 -22.88
C ILE A 141 10.99 4.06 -21.56
N SER A 142 11.77 5.14 -21.64
CA SER A 142 12.10 5.93 -20.45
C SER A 142 10.83 6.55 -19.87
N PRO A 143 10.62 6.56 -18.53
CA PRO A 143 9.44 7.16 -17.90
C PRO A 143 9.14 8.59 -18.38
N ILE A 144 10.19 9.39 -18.66
CA ILE A 144 10.05 10.75 -19.18
C ILE A 144 9.45 10.80 -20.60
N ASP A 145 9.80 9.83 -21.45
CA ASP A 145 9.30 9.79 -22.82
C ASP A 145 7.82 9.39 -22.84
N SER A 146 7.38 8.59 -21.86
CA SER A 146 5.97 8.29 -21.64
C SER A 146 5.18 9.52 -21.23
N LEU A 147 5.71 10.35 -20.33
CA LEU A 147 5.05 11.59 -19.89
C LEU A 147 4.96 12.62 -21.01
N ARG A 148 6.02 12.77 -21.81
CA ARG A 148 6.01 13.65 -23.00
C ARG A 148 4.96 13.21 -24.02
N ALA A 149 4.83 11.90 -24.24
CA ALA A 149 3.81 11.36 -25.14
C ALA A 149 2.39 11.65 -24.61
N GLN A 150 2.15 11.45 -23.32
CA GLN A 150 0.88 11.74 -22.68
C GLN A 150 0.50 13.22 -22.76
N LEU A 151 1.43 14.13 -22.46
CA LEU A 151 1.21 15.58 -22.58
C LEU A 151 0.83 15.95 -24.02
N ALA A 152 1.57 15.45 -25.01
CA ALA A 152 1.30 15.73 -26.42
C ALA A 152 -0.07 15.21 -26.89
N GLU A 153 -0.52 14.06 -26.38
CA GLU A 153 -1.84 13.52 -26.66
C GLU A 153 -2.96 14.39 -26.08
N LEU A 154 -2.83 14.80 -24.80
CA LEU A 154 -3.81 15.68 -24.14
C LEU A 154 -3.92 17.04 -24.84
N GLU A 155 -2.79 17.66 -25.18
CA GLU A 155 -2.75 18.93 -25.92
C GLU A 155 -3.39 18.82 -27.31
N LEU A 156 -3.15 17.71 -28.02
CA LEU A 156 -3.72 17.48 -29.36
C LEU A 156 -5.24 17.24 -29.30
N ALA A 157 -5.71 16.51 -28.29
CA ALA A 157 -7.12 16.23 -28.06
C ALA A 157 -7.88 17.47 -27.58
N GLY A 158 -7.19 18.45 -26.98
CA GLY A 158 -7.82 19.56 -26.27
C GLY A 158 -8.46 19.11 -24.95
N ASP A 159 -7.97 17.99 -24.40
CA ASP A 159 -8.40 17.41 -23.13
C ASP A 159 -7.45 17.85 -22.01
N GLY A 160 -7.96 17.91 -20.78
CA GLY A 160 -7.23 18.41 -19.61
C GLY A 160 -7.42 19.91 -19.37
N THR A 161 -7.42 20.29 -18.09
CA THR A 161 -7.44 21.69 -17.66
C THR A 161 -6.06 22.32 -17.86
N GLY A 162 -6.01 23.65 -17.91
CA GLY A 162 -4.72 24.36 -17.97
C GLY A 162 -3.82 24.02 -16.78
N GLU A 163 -4.41 23.77 -15.61
CA GLU A 163 -3.72 23.37 -14.38
C GLU A 163 -3.10 21.98 -14.50
N GLU A 164 -3.87 20.96 -14.94
CA GLU A 164 -3.35 19.59 -15.14
C GLU A 164 -2.22 19.53 -16.19
N LEU A 165 -2.33 20.32 -17.27
CA LEU A 165 -1.29 20.38 -18.31
C LEU A 165 -0.01 21.07 -17.81
N ASP A 166 -0.15 22.13 -17.02
CA ASP A 166 0.98 22.83 -16.42
C ASP A 166 1.66 21.94 -15.37
N GLU A 167 0.92 21.17 -14.57
CA GLU A 167 1.48 20.17 -13.65
C GLU A 167 2.34 19.11 -14.38
N ILE A 168 1.85 18.54 -15.50
CA ILE A 168 2.62 17.56 -16.28
C ILE A 168 3.89 18.20 -16.88
N ARG A 169 3.84 19.48 -17.27
CA ARG A 169 5.01 20.20 -17.80
C ARG A 169 6.04 20.48 -16.72
N ASP A 170 5.61 20.95 -15.56
CA ASP A 170 6.45 21.14 -14.38
C ASP A 170 7.10 19.80 -14.00
N VAL A 171 6.35 18.70 -14.18
CA VAL A 171 6.88 17.36 -14.02
C VAL A 171 8.03 17.06 -14.96
N ILE A 172 7.80 17.22 -16.26
CA ILE A 172 8.82 16.98 -17.27
C ILE A 172 10.06 17.84 -17.02
N GLU A 173 9.89 19.14 -16.75
CA GLU A 173 10.99 20.09 -16.51
C GLU A 173 11.84 19.68 -15.30
N ALA A 174 11.23 19.28 -14.19
CA ALA A 174 11.97 18.79 -13.04
C ALA A 174 12.70 17.45 -13.31
N ILE A 175 12.13 16.52 -14.12
CA ILE A 175 12.87 15.31 -14.54
C ILE A 175 14.13 15.69 -15.31
N GLU A 176 14.02 16.66 -16.22
CA GLU A 176 15.10 17.07 -17.11
C GLU A 176 16.20 17.84 -16.40
N ALA A 177 15.83 18.70 -15.44
CA ALA A 177 16.77 19.50 -14.67
C ALA A 177 17.62 18.65 -13.73
N ASP A 178 16.99 17.73 -12.99
CA ASP A 178 17.62 17.03 -11.87
C ASP A 178 17.81 15.52 -12.11
N GLY A 179 17.33 15.01 -13.25
CA GLY A 179 17.35 13.57 -13.59
C GLY A 179 16.28 12.74 -12.86
N THR A 180 15.46 13.39 -12.04
CA THR A 180 14.40 12.81 -11.23
C THR A 180 13.16 13.65 -11.37
N GLY A 181 12.12 13.11 -12.00
CA GLY A 181 10.86 13.84 -12.10
C GLY A 181 10.15 13.97 -10.78
N PRO A 182 9.18 14.90 -10.67
CA PRO A 182 8.18 14.82 -9.63
C PRO A 182 7.35 13.60 -9.94
N GLN A 183 7.54 12.64 -9.07
CA GLN A 183 6.97 11.33 -9.24
C GLN A 183 5.48 11.43 -8.98
N MET A 184 4.66 11.32 -10.04
CA MET A 184 3.25 10.96 -9.89
C MET A 184 3.20 9.67 -9.08
N PHE A 185 2.70 9.80 -7.84
CA PHE A 185 2.58 8.79 -6.78
C PHE A 185 3.05 7.35 -7.10
N PRO A 186 4.35 7.02 -6.93
CA PRO A 186 4.77 5.68 -6.59
C PRO A 186 4.62 5.51 -5.06
N ASP A 187 3.82 4.55 -4.64
CA ASP A 187 4.24 3.33 -3.95
C ASP A 187 4.82 3.51 -2.52
N PRO A 188 4.52 2.60 -1.58
CA PRO A 188 4.66 2.75 -0.12
C PRO A 188 6.06 3.08 0.45
N ILE A 189 7.07 3.17 -0.40
CA ILE A 189 8.46 3.50 -0.07
C ILE A 189 8.66 5.01 0.19
N ASP A 190 7.74 5.87 -0.24
CA ASP A 190 7.93 7.33 -0.21
C ASP A 190 7.74 8.03 1.14
N TYR A 191 7.29 7.31 2.18
CA TYR A 191 7.36 7.82 3.57
C TYR A 191 8.59 7.34 4.34
N VAL A 192 9.34 6.37 3.79
CA VAL A 192 10.67 5.99 4.27
C VAL A 192 11.75 6.90 3.65
N ILE A 193 11.44 7.56 2.53
CA ILE A 193 12.31 8.50 1.83
C ILE A 193 11.59 9.84 1.60
N PRO A 194 11.61 10.80 2.55
CA PRO A 194 10.94 12.08 2.34
C PRO A 194 11.51 12.83 1.13
N ARG A 195 10.58 13.44 0.41
CA ARG A 195 10.77 14.01 -0.93
C ARG A 195 11.24 15.45 -0.93
N HIS A 196 11.03 16.19 0.17
CA HIS A 196 11.40 17.60 0.30
C HIS A 196 12.47 17.81 1.37
N SER A 197 12.38 17.05 2.46
CA SER A 197 13.30 17.13 3.59
C SER A 197 14.33 16.00 3.58
N GLN A 198 15.54 16.29 4.05
CA GLN A 198 16.51 15.24 4.40
C GLN A 198 16.16 14.54 5.73
N THR A 199 14.96 14.81 6.29
CA THR A 199 14.49 14.22 7.55
C THR A 199 13.03 13.79 7.50
N VAL A 200 12.73 12.69 8.18
CA VAL A 200 11.39 12.16 8.44
C VAL A 200 11.04 12.42 9.91
N ALA A 201 9.78 12.73 10.20
CA ALA A 201 9.28 12.80 11.57
C ALA A 201 8.99 11.39 12.11
N ALA A 202 9.55 11.05 13.27
CA ALA A 202 9.21 9.85 14.02
C ALA A 202 8.39 10.23 15.26
N GLY A 203 7.17 9.72 15.36
CA GLY A 203 6.36 9.80 16.57
C GLY A 203 6.79 8.74 17.58
N LEU A 204 7.03 9.15 18.83
CA LEU A 204 7.42 8.27 19.93
C LEU A 204 6.18 8.00 20.79
N ILE A 205 5.47 6.92 20.48
CA ILE A 205 4.19 6.59 21.13
C ILE A 205 4.45 5.75 22.37
N GLU A 206 4.09 6.25 23.56
CA GLU A 206 4.20 5.49 24.80
C GLU A 206 3.24 4.29 24.78
N THR A 207 3.77 3.08 24.87
CA THR A 207 2.96 1.86 24.88
C THR A 207 3.72 0.66 25.45
N ASP A 208 3.00 -0.24 26.11
CA ASP A 208 3.50 -1.53 26.60
C ASP A 208 3.42 -2.64 25.54
N ALA A 209 2.75 -2.41 24.41
CA ALA A 209 2.61 -3.36 23.33
C ALA A 209 2.59 -2.68 21.95
N PRO A 210 3.34 -3.20 20.95
CA PRO A 210 3.46 -2.61 19.62
C PRO A 210 2.14 -2.27 18.93
N TRP A 211 1.17 -3.18 18.94
CA TRP A 211 -0.09 -3.01 18.23
C TRP A 211 -0.95 -1.86 18.73
N LYS A 212 -0.77 -1.46 20.00
CA LYS A 212 -1.57 -0.36 20.55
C LYS A 212 -1.27 0.94 19.82
N SER A 213 -0.07 1.11 19.23
CA SER A 213 0.34 2.34 18.54
C SER A 213 -0.69 2.82 17.50
N ALA A 214 -1.42 1.88 16.88
CA ALA A 214 -2.54 2.15 15.97
C ALA A 214 -3.62 3.08 16.57
N ALA A 215 -3.86 3.06 17.89
CA ALA A 215 -4.84 3.91 18.54
C ALA A 215 -4.47 5.41 18.50
N TRP A 216 -3.17 5.72 18.45
CA TRP A 216 -2.65 7.09 18.39
C TRP A 216 -2.49 7.63 16.97
N LEU A 217 -2.55 6.76 15.96
CA LEU A 217 -2.33 7.12 14.57
C LEU A 217 -3.64 7.55 13.90
N GLN A 218 -3.53 8.47 12.94
CA GLN A 218 -4.60 8.81 12.02
C GLN A 218 -4.31 8.11 10.71
N HIS A 219 -4.90 6.93 10.55
CA HIS A 219 -4.88 6.16 9.31
C HIS A 219 -6.29 6.04 8.76
N GLY A 220 -6.41 5.94 7.44
CA GLY A 220 -7.63 5.74 6.68
C GLY A 220 -8.78 6.72 6.97
N THR A 221 -8.48 7.97 7.33
CA THR A 221 -9.51 8.97 7.71
C THR A 221 -10.47 9.32 6.56
N TYR A 222 -10.07 9.04 5.31
CA TYR A 222 -10.89 9.30 4.13
C TYR A 222 -11.72 8.09 3.66
N ALA A 223 -11.24 6.86 3.94
CA ALA A 223 -11.75 5.63 3.33
C ALA A 223 -12.08 4.50 4.32
N LEU A 224 -11.76 4.62 5.61
CA LEU A 224 -12.08 3.59 6.61
C LEU A 224 -13.60 3.52 6.85
N LEU A 225 -14.17 2.44 6.36
CA LEU A 225 -15.52 2.01 6.72
C LEU A 225 -15.55 1.20 8.03
N ALA A 226 -14.39 0.81 8.58
CA ALA A 226 -14.28 0.11 9.85
C ALA A 226 -14.00 1.08 11.01
N PRO A 227 -14.72 0.96 12.15
CA PRO A 227 -14.40 1.75 13.34
C PRO A 227 -12.95 1.55 13.78
N LYS A 228 -12.30 2.64 14.23
CA LYS A 228 -10.90 2.60 14.68
C LYS A 228 -10.60 1.52 15.74
N PRO A 229 -11.48 1.24 16.71
CA PRO A 229 -11.29 0.11 17.63
C PRO A 229 -11.16 -1.27 16.94
N VAL A 230 -11.83 -1.47 15.80
CA VAL A 230 -11.71 -2.71 15.00
C VAL A 230 -10.33 -2.79 14.35
N MET A 231 -9.84 -1.70 13.77
CA MET A 231 -8.48 -1.65 13.21
C MET A 231 -7.42 -1.96 14.27
N VAL A 232 -7.57 -1.38 15.47
CA VAL A 232 -6.68 -1.64 16.61
C VAL A 232 -6.76 -3.11 17.06
N ALA A 233 -7.96 -3.68 17.13
CA ALA A 233 -8.13 -5.11 17.43
C ALA A 233 -7.52 -6.01 16.34
N HIS A 234 -7.56 -5.59 15.07
CA HIS A 234 -6.89 -6.28 13.98
C HIS A 234 -5.36 -6.20 14.10
N CYS A 235 -4.81 -5.03 14.41
CA CYS A 235 -3.38 -4.86 14.68
C CYS A 235 -2.91 -5.74 15.85
N ARG A 236 -3.74 -5.92 16.89
CA ARG A 236 -3.47 -6.88 17.97
C ARG A 236 -3.32 -8.30 17.42
N TRP A 237 -4.27 -8.75 16.61
CA TRP A 237 -4.21 -10.08 15.97
C TRP A 237 -2.96 -10.24 15.09
N LEU A 238 -2.63 -9.26 14.24
CA LEU A 238 -1.42 -9.30 13.39
C LEU A 238 -0.14 -9.39 14.24
N TRP A 239 -0.11 -8.71 15.39
CA TRP A 239 1.00 -8.76 16.31
C TRP A 239 1.09 -10.10 17.05
N GLU A 240 -0.03 -10.66 17.50
CA GLU A 240 -0.08 -11.95 18.22
C GLU A 240 0.31 -13.12 17.30
N GLU A 241 -0.18 -13.12 16.06
CA GLU A 241 0.06 -14.21 15.10
C GLU A 241 1.40 -14.07 14.36
N PHE A 242 1.72 -12.86 13.86
CA PHE A 242 2.86 -12.65 12.96
C PHE A 242 3.96 -11.76 13.56
N GLY A 243 3.77 -11.28 14.80
CA GLY A 243 4.68 -10.31 15.40
C GLY A 243 4.72 -8.98 14.64
N ALA A 244 3.69 -8.67 13.85
CA ALA A 244 3.63 -7.48 13.03
C ALA A 244 3.61 -6.19 13.88
N ARG A 245 4.33 -5.17 13.43
CA ARG A 245 4.46 -3.87 14.13
C ARG A 245 4.37 -2.75 13.12
N ILE A 246 3.60 -1.72 13.43
CA ILE A 246 3.54 -0.52 12.60
C ILE A 246 4.89 0.19 12.67
N ILE A 247 5.50 0.41 11.50
CA ILE A 247 6.75 1.15 11.36
C ILE A 247 6.56 2.52 10.71
N THR A 248 5.46 2.69 9.97
CA THR A 248 5.09 3.96 9.37
C THR A 248 3.58 4.04 9.17
N ALA A 249 3.05 5.24 9.22
CA ALA A 249 1.65 5.50 8.92
C ALA A 249 1.45 6.90 8.34
N SER A 250 0.51 7.01 7.42
CA SER A 250 -0.06 8.25 6.90
C SER A 250 -1.59 8.18 6.99
N THR A 251 -2.28 9.19 6.46
CA THR A 251 -3.74 9.23 6.38
C THR A 251 -4.35 8.12 5.53
N ASP A 252 -3.59 7.51 4.63
CA ASP A 252 -4.05 6.54 3.63
C ASP A 252 -3.20 5.26 3.59
N HIS A 253 -2.08 5.19 4.33
CA HIS A 253 -1.21 4.02 4.35
C HIS A 253 -0.78 3.59 5.75
N ILE A 254 -0.55 2.28 5.91
CA ILE A 254 0.15 1.71 7.05
C ILE A 254 1.22 0.74 6.56
N GLY A 255 2.44 0.90 7.07
CA GLY A 255 3.54 -0.04 6.86
C GLY A 255 3.83 -0.86 8.11
N PHE A 256 4.06 -2.15 7.92
CA PHE A 256 4.37 -3.12 8.97
C PHE A 256 5.76 -3.74 8.79
N ASP A 257 6.45 -3.98 9.91
CA ASP A 257 7.56 -4.94 10.02
C ASP A 257 7.03 -6.22 10.67
N VAL A 258 7.41 -7.39 10.14
CA VAL A 258 6.80 -8.68 10.44
C VAL A 258 7.86 -9.66 10.91
N ALA A 259 7.79 -10.04 12.18
CA ALA A 259 8.79 -10.90 12.81
C ALA A 259 8.65 -12.39 12.44
N HIS A 260 7.43 -12.83 12.16
CA HIS A 260 7.08 -14.20 11.76
C HIS A 260 6.36 -14.14 10.41
N PRO A 261 7.11 -14.12 9.29
CA PRO A 261 6.52 -14.07 7.96
C PRO A 261 5.53 -15.21 7.72
N ILE A 262 4.51 -14.93 6.91
CA ILE A 262 3.52 -15.91 6.49
C ILE A 262 4.20 -17.05 5.73
N GLU A 263 3.86 -18.29 6.05
CA GLU A 263 4.47 -19.48 5.41
C GLU A 263 3.52 -20.14 4.41
N THR A 264 2.21 -19.89 4.53
CA THR A 264 1.19 -20.60 3.75
C THR A 264 0.26 -19.66 2.98
N GLU A 265 -0.30 -20.18 1.87
CA GLU A 265 -1.33 -19.46 1.12
C GLU A 265 -2.63 -19.24 1.90
N ASP A 266 -2.94 -20.13 2.87
CA ASP A 266 -4.15 -20.02 3.68
C ASP A 266 -4.05 -18.84 4.65
N GLU A 267 -2.89 -18.68 5.31
CA GLU A 267 -2.59 -17.51 6.15
C GLU A 267 -2.58 -16.22 5.32
N ALA A 268 -1.92 -16.23 4.15
CA ALA A 268 -1.91 -15.06 3.24
C ALA A 268 -3.32 -14.65 2.84
N ARG A 269 -4.18 -15.64 2.54
CA ARG A 269 -5.58 -15.39 2.21
C ARG A 269 -6.36 -14.86 3.40
N GLU A 270 -6.12 -15.35 4.60
CA GLU A 270 -6.77 -14.83 5.81
C GLU A 270 -6.40 -13.37 6.07
N VAL A 271 -5.10 -13.03 6.00
CA VAL A 271 -4.62 -11.66 6.17
C VAL A 271 -5.25 -10.72 5.13
N LEU A 272 -5.19 -11.09 3.85
CA LEU A 272 -5.87 -10.37 2.77
C LEU A 272 -7.35 -10.13 3.07
N ALA A 273 -8.05 -11.21 3.45
CA ALA A 273 -9.48 -11.16 3.62
C ALA A 273 -9.92 -10.30 4.82
N ARG A 274 -9.08 -10.22 5.86
CA ARG A 274 -9.29 -9.28 6.98
C ARG A 274 -9.03 -7.84 6.54
N PHE A 275 -7.94 -7.55 5.82
CA PHE A 275 -7.69 -6.18 5.33
C PHE A 275 -8.77 -5.70 4.34
N PHE A 276 -9.24 -6.55 3.43
CA PHE A 276 -10.38 -6.20 2.57
C PHE A 276 -11.68 -5.97 3.33
N ALA A 277 -11.90 -6.66 4.44
CA ALA A 277 -13.05 -6.38 5.32
C ALA A 277 -12.91 -5.04 6.06
N LEU A 278 -11.69 -4.50 6.15
CA LEU A 278 -11.40 -3.13 6.59
C LEU A 278 -11.34 -2.14 5.41
N CYS A 279 -11.78 -2.56 4.22
CA CYS A 279 -11.83 -1.77 3.00
C CYS A 279 -10.47 -1.25 2.53
N ALA A 280 -9.38 -1.98 2.81
CA ALA A 280 -8.12 -1.71 2.14
C ALA A 280 -8.25 -2.00 0.64
N ASP A 281 -7.74 -1.11 -0.21
CA ASP A 281 -7.69 -1.30 -1.65
C ASP A 281 -6.54 -2.22 -2.02
N GLU A 282 -5.40 -2.02 -1.37
CA GLU A 282 -4.20 -2.78 -1.62
C GLU A 282 -3.48 -3.21 -0.35
N ILE A 283 -2.93 -4.43 -0.42
CA ILE A 283 -1.93 -4.92 0.52
C ILE A 283 -0.85 -5.67 -0.25
N ASN A 284 0.40 -5.30 -0.01
CA ASN A 284 1.56 -5.86 -0.69
C ASN A 284 2.84 -5.80 0.17
N ALA A 285 3.91 -6.46 -0.26
CA ALA A 285 5.21 -6.42 0.41
C ALA A 285 6.28 -5.61 -0.35
N GLU A 286 6.41 -5.85 -1.66
CA GLU A 286 7.47 -5.25 -2.50
C GLU A 286 6.99 -4.73 -3.86
N HIS A 287 5.84 -5.19 -4.36
CA HIS A 287 5.30 -4.84 -5.67
C HIS A 287 3.79 -4.65 -5.57
N ARG A 288 3.22 -3.68 -6.32
CA ARG A 288 1.75 -3.53 -6.43
C ARG A 288 1.10 -4.82 -6.91
N GLY A 289 -0.01 -5.19 -6.27
CA GLY A 289 -0.77 -6.40 -6.56
C GLY A 289 -1.28 -7.10 -5.31
N THR A 290 -2.56 -7.47 -5.33
CA THR A 290 -3.34 -7.92 -4.18
C THR A 290 -3.70 -9.40 -4.21
N ASP A 291 -2.87 -10.25 -4.82
CA ASP A 291 -3.11 -11.69 -4.82
C ASP A 291 -2.58 -12.39 -3.55
N GLY A 292 -1.92 -11.66 -2.65
CA GLY A 292 -1.43 -12.14 -1.36
C GLY A 292 -0.21 -13.04 -1.44
N THR A 293 0.18 -13.49 -2.64
CA THR A 293 1.40 -14.29 -2.82
C THR A 293 2.64 -13.49 -2.42
N SER A 294 2.59 -12.17 -2.62
CA SER A 294 3.63 -11.23 -2.18
C SER A 294 3.82 -11.19 -0.66
N LEU A 295 2.85 -11.64 0.14
CA LEU A 295 2.95 -11.63 1.60
C LEU A 295 3.70 -12.85 2.15
N ILE A 296 3.77 -13.94 1.39
CA ILE A 296 4.42 -15.19 1.82
C ILE A 296 5.93 -14.95 1.90
N GLY A 297 6.50 -15.19 3.08
CA GLY A 297 7.92 -14.97 3.37
C GLY A 297 8.32 -13.49 3.50
N ALA A 298 7.38 -12.55 3.30
CA ALA A 298 7.66 -11.13 3.42
C ALA A 298 7.82 -10.71 4.88
N THR A 299 8.86 -9.93 5.15
CA THR A 299 9.12 -9.32 6.46
C THR A 299 8.55 -7.91 6.57
N ARG A 300 7.97 -7.38 5.49
CA ARG A 300 7.34 -6.07 5.47
C ARG A 300 6.06 -6.11 4.66
N TRP A 301 5.04 -5.42 5.16
CA TRP A 301 3.78 -5.25 4.46
C TRP A 301 3.42 -3.77 4.38
N TRP A 302 2.66 -3.45 3.36
CA TRP A 302 2.15 -2.13 3.06
C TRP A 302 0.68 -2.26 2.75
N VAL A 303 -0.13 -1.42 3.38
CA VAL A 303 -1.57 -1.42 3.22
C VAL A 303 -2.01 -0.01 2.86
N TRP A 304 -2.88 0.09 1.86
CA TRP A 304 -3.36 1.35 1.29
C TRP A 304 -4.90 1.40 1.24
N TRP A 305 -5.46 2.59 1.41
CA TRP A 305 -6.88 2.92 1.33
C TRP A 305 -7.10 4.18 0.46
N ASP A 306 -8.07 4.16 -0.45
CA ASP A 306 -8.53 5.28 -1.28
C ASP A 306 -10.07 5.38 -1.32
#